data_AF-A0A223VZ80-F1
#
_entry.id   AF-A0A223VZ80-F1
#
_cell.length_a   1.000
_cell.length_b   1.000
_cell.length_c   1.000
_cell.angle_alpha   90.00
_cell.angle_beta   90.00
_cell.angle_gamma   90.00
#
_symmetry.space_group_name_H-M   'P 1'
#
loop_
_entity.id
_entity.type
_entity.pdbx_description
1 polymer ?
#
loop_
_entity_poly.entity_id
_entity_poly.type
_entity_poly.pdbx_seq_one_letter_code
_entity_poly.pdbx_strand_id
1 'polypeptide(L)'
;MPFSVAEHVGSKAIADRIDAQAEMPGAEKKNADGTVTTVDPSATQQQKLDARLEGAEIKTELMVNNILSINEGKDAKAMGKDPSAPTDTPSRLAALEKRMDAIEEQMEDIGERYGIIYKPYVASDSSQAPTDESRIKNIEERYAYMNKMTKVLIASRNAIVEDEE
;
A
#
# COMPACT_ATOMS: atom_id res chain seq x y z
N MET A 1 5.54 28.34 -6.11
CA MET A 1 5.56 27.49 -4.89
C MET A 1 4.65 26.32 -5.16
N PRO A 2 5.20 25.10 -5.32
CA PRO A 2 4.47 24.00 -5.96
C PRO A 2 3.56 23.30 -4.95
N PHE A 3 2.35 22.98 -5.40
CA PHE A 3 1.41 22.11 -4.70
C PHE A 3 2.08 20.77 -4.42
N SER A 4 2.32 20.49 -3.13
CA SER A 4 3.09 19.33 -2.68
C SER A 4 2.26 18.06 -2.83
N VAL A 5 2.96 16.93 -3.05
CA VAL A 5 2.52 15.52 -2.98
C VAL A 5 1.42 15.23 -1.92
N ALA A 6 1.29 16.05 -0.88
CA ALA A 6 0.23 16.00 0.14
C ALA A 6 -1.21 16.05 -0.41
N GLU A 7 -1.51 16.78 -1.50
CA GLU A 7 -2.89 16.87 -2.01
C GLU A 7 -3.36 15.58 -2.73
N HIS A 8 -2.44 14.79 -3.28
CA HIS A 8 -2.76 13.50 -3.91
C HIS A 8 -2.88 12.34 -2.92
N VAL A 9 -2.11 12.40 -1.83
CA VAL A 9 -2.08 11.37 -0.77
C VAL A 9 -3.25 11.53 0.20
N GLY A 10 -3.80 12.74 0.35
CA GLY A 10 -4.80 13.10 1.35
C GLY A 10 -6.10 13.62 0.78
N SER A 11 -6.70 12.97 -0.24
CA SER A 11 -8.10 13.31 -0.54
C SER A 11 -8.93 13.01 0.71
N LYS A 12 -9.89 13.89 1.04
CA LYS A 12 -10.76 13.72 2.22
C LYS A 12 -11.37 12.32 2.29
N ALA A 13 -11.68 11.71 1.14
CA ALA A 13 -12.21 10.36 1.06
C ALA A 13 -11.24 9.28 1.58
N ILE A 14 -9.93 9.41 1.33
CA ILE A 14 -8.94 8.46 1.86
C ILE A 14 -8.72 8.68 3.35
N ALA A 15 -8.69 9.94 3.81
CA ALA A 15 -8.59 10.27 5.23
C ALA A 15 -9.77 9.70 6.03
N ASP A 16 -11.00 9.91 5.55
CA ASP A 16 -12.22 9.38 6.17
C ASP A 16 -12.18 7.84 6.22
N ARG A 17 -11.59 7.17 5.22
CA ARG A 17 -11.40 5.71 5.21
C ARG A 17 -10.31 5.23 6.17
N ILE A 18 -9.23 5.98 6.34
CA ILE A 18 -8.20 5.67 7.35
C ILE A 18 -8.81 5.73 8.74
N ASP A 19 -9.56 6.79 9.04
CA ASP A 19 -10.22 6.96 10.33
C ASP A 19 -11.23 5.83 10.57
N ALA A 20 -12.06 5.50 9.57
CA ALA A 20 -12.99 4.38 9.66
C ALA A 20 -12.28 3.03 9.88
N GLN A 21 -11.17 2.79 9.19
CA GLN A 21 -10.38 1.56 9.35
C GLN A 21 -9.76 1.46 10.75
N ALA A 22 -9.31 2.57 11.32
CA ALA A 22 -8.74 2.64 12.66
C ALA A 22 -9.76 2.37 13.77
N GLU A 23 -11.06 2.47 13.47
CA GLU A 23 -12.16 2.16 14.40
C GLU A 23 -12.74 0.74 14.21
N MET A 24 -12.31 0.00 13.19
CA MET A 24 -12.85 -1.34 12.93
C MET A 24 -12.54 -2.32 14.07
N PRO A 25 -13.48 -3.21 14.45
CA PRO A 25 -13.19 -4.30 15.37
C PRO A 25 -12.02 -5.16 14.84
N GLY A 26 -11.03 -5.39 15.68
CA GLY A 26 -9.83 -6.14 15.30
C GLY A 26 -8.73 -5.32 14.62
N ALA A 27 -8.94 -4.03 14.33
CA ALA A 27 -7.88 -3.14 13.88
C ALA A 27 -6.81 -2.95 14.96
N GLU A 28 -5.55 -2.83 14.55
CA GLU A 28 -4.45 -2.58 15.47
C GLU A 28 -4.56 -1.18 16.09
N LYS A 29 -4.36 -1.12 17.40
CA LYS A 29 -4.37 0.10 18.21
C LYS A 29 -3.08 0.17 19.00
N LYS A 30 -2.28 1.21 18.74
CA LYS A 30 -1.10 1.53 19.55
C LYS A 30 -1.54 2.30 20.80
N ASN A 31 -1.23 1.77 21.97
CA ASN A 31 -1.53 2.39 23.25
C ASN A 31 -0.45 3.42 23.63
N ALA A 32 -0.78 4.28 24.60
CA ALA A 32 0.14 5.31 25.09
C ALA A 32 1.44 4.76 25.69
N ASP A 33 1.41 3.52 26.20
CA ASP A 33 2.56 2.79 26.72
C ASP A 33 3.43 2.13 25.64
N GLY A 34 3.08 2.30 24.36
CA GLY A 34 3.78 1.72 23.22
C GLY A 34 3.36 0.29 22.87
N THR A 35 2.49 -0.35 23.66
CA THR A 35 1.94 -1.67 23.34
C THR A 35 0.98 -1.59 22.15
N VAL A 36 0.84 -2.69 21.41
CA VAL A 36 -0.13 -2.82 20.32
C VAL A 36 -1.22 -3.80 20.76
N THR A 37 -2.47 -3.35 20.69
CA THR A 37 -3.68 -4.12 21.00
C THR A 37 -4.66 -4.03 19.83
N THR A 38 -5.89 -4.51 19.98
CA THR A 38 -6.96 -4.30 19.00
C THR A 38 -8.07 -3.41 19.55
N VAL A 39 -8.77 -2.66 18.68
CA VAL A 39 -9.88 -1.76 19.04
C VAL A 39 -11.01 -2.48 19.80
N ASP A 40 -11.19 -3.77 19.51
CA ASP A 40 -12.01 -4.71 20.28
C ASP A 40 -11.17 -5.97 20.54
N PRO A 41 -10.78 -6.26 21.79
CA PRO A 41 -10.04 -7.47 22.14
C PRO A 41 -10.81 -8.78 21.87
N SER A 42 -12.14 -8.70 21.85
CA SER A 42 -13.04 -9.83 21.59
C SER A 42 -13.37 -10.04 20.11
N ALA A 43 -12.80 -9.21 19.22
CA ALA A 43 -13.00 -9.32 17.78
C ALA A 43 -12.68 -10.73 17.28
N THR A 44 -13.59 -11.26 16.47
CA THR A 44 -13.43 -12.54 15.79
C THR A 44 -12.23 -12.51 14.83
N GLN A 45 -11.73 -13.70 14.45
CA GLN A 45 -10.65 -13.77 13.47
C GLN A 45 -11.05 -13.13 12.13
N GLN A 46 -12.31 -13.28 11.71
CA GLN A 46 -12.80 -12.65 10.48
C GLN A 46 -12.75 -11.12 10.58
N GLN A 47 -13.18 -10.53 11.70
CA GLN A 47 -13.12 -9.07 11.88
C GLN A 47 -11.68 -8.54 11.85
N LYS A 48 -10.72 -9.26 12.46
CA LYS A 48 -9.30 -8.92 12.39
C LYS A 48 -8.77 -8.98 10.96
N LEU A 49 -9.15 -10.01 10.21
CA LEU A 49 -8.78 -10.17 8.81
C LEU A 49 -9.37 -9.05 7.94
N ASP A 50 -10.64 -8.70 8.16
CA ASP A 50 -11.33 -7.63 7.43
C ASP A 50 -10.68 -6.26 7.70
N ALA A 51 -10.30 -5.99 8.95
CA ALA A 51 -9.61 -4.75 9.34
C ALA A 51 -8.22 -4.64 8.69
N ARG A 52 -7.48 -5.74 8.61
CA ARG A 52 -6.18 -5.80 7.93
C ARG A 52 -6.33 -5.64 6.42
N LEU A 53 -7.35 -6.26 5.82
CA LEU A 53 -7.68 -6.12 4.41
C LEU A 53 -8.01 -4.67 4.03
N GLU A 54 -8.88 -4.00 4.78
CA GLU A 54 -9.19 -2.59 4.51
C GLU A 54 -7.93 -1.73 4.65
N GLY A 55 -7.10 -1.99 5.66
CA GLY A 55 -5.81 -1.31 5.84
C GLY A 55 -4.85 -1.54 4.67
N ALA A 56 -4.76 -2.76 4.15
CA ALA A 56 -3.93 -3.09 3.00
C ALA A 56 -4.45 -2.45 1.70
N GLU A 57 -5.76 -2.39 1.51
CA GLU A 57 -6.40 -1.69 0.37
C GLU A 57 -6.09 -0.20 0.38
N ILE A 58 -6.26 0.47 1.53
CA ILE A 58 -5.94 1.89 1.68
C ILE A 58 -4.45 2.15 1.40
N LYS A 59 -3.56 1.36 2.01
CA LYS A 59 -2.11 1.48 1.82
C LYS A 59 -1.71 1.30 0.34
N THR A 60 -2.29 0.32 -0.34
CA THR A 60 -2.03 0.06 -1.76
C THR A 60 -2.53 1.22 -2.63
N GLU A 61 -3.71 1.77 -2.36
CA GLU A 61 -4.26 2.93 -3.06
C GLU A 61 -3.36 4.18 -2.91
N LEU A 62 -2.86 4.44 -1.69
CA LEU A 62 -1.89 5.50 -1.44
C LEU A 62 -0.60 5.31 -2.24
N MET A 63 -0.09 4.08 -2.33
CA MET A 63 1.11 3.76 -3.09
C MET A 63 0.91 3.98 -4.60
N VAL A 64 -0.23 3.56 -5.15
CA VAL A 64 -0.58 3.83 -6.55
C VAL A 64 -0.62 5.32 -6.82
N ASN A 65 -1.27 6.09 -5.95
CA ASN A 65 -1.37 7.54 -6.12
C ASN A 65 0.00 8.23 -6.05
N ASN A 66 0.91 7.74 -5.21
CA ASN A 66 2.30 8.20 -5.20
C ASN A 66 3.02 7.89 -6.52
N ILE A 67 2.87 6.69 -7.07
CA ILE A 67 3.48 6.29 -8.34
C ILE A 67 2.92 7.12 -9.50
N LEU A 68 1.60 7.32 -9.55
CA LEU A 68 0.97 8.20 -10.54
C LEU A 68 1.51 9.62 -10.44
N SER A 69 1.68 10.15 -9.23
CA SER A 69 2.29 11.48 -9.04
C SER A 69 3.73 11.54 -9.53
N ILE A 70 4.51 10.46 -9.37
CA ILE A 70 5.88 10.36 -9.91
C ILE A 70 5.86 10.36 -11.45
N ASN A 71 4.92 9.65 -12.07
CA ASN A 71 4.86 9.47 -13.52
C ASN A 71 4.22 10.65 -14.27
N GLU A 72 3.09 11.16 -13.77
CA GLU A 72 2.24 12.14 -14.46
C GLU A 72 2.34 13.54 -13.85
N GLY A 73 3.05 13.68 -12.72
CA GLY A 73 3.23 14.95 -12.04
C GLY A 73 2.00 15.39 -11.26
N LYS A 74 1.85 16.71 -11.09
CA LYS A 74 0.83 17.33 -10.20
C LYS A 74 -0.61 17.21 -10.71
N ASP A 75 -0.80 16.94 -11.99
CA ASP A 75 -2.11 16.90 -12.65
C ASP A 75 -2.66 15.46 -12.77
N ALA A 76 -1.96 14.48 -12.18
CA ALA A 76 -2.38 13.09 -12.17
C ALA A 76 -3.78 12.96 -11.51
N LYS A 77 -4.58 12.02 -11.99
CA LYS A 77 -5.88 11.75 -11.37
C LYS A 77 -5.70 10.70 -10.29
N ALA A 78 -5.86 11.11 -9.03
CA ALA A 78 -5.82 10.18 -7.90
C ALA A 78 -6.86 9.07 -8.08
N MET A 79 -6.42 7.82 -7.91
CA MET A 79 -7.28 6.65 -7.87
C MET A 79 -7.96 6.57 -6.50
N GLY A 80 -9.23 6.19 -6.52
CA GLY A 80 -10.03 5.88 -5.33
C GLY A 80 -10.47 4.41 -5.33
N LYS A 81 -11.12 3.98 -4.24
CA LYS A 81 -11.77 2.67 -4.19
C LYS A 81 -12.82 2.55 -5.31
N ASP A 82 -12.74 1.46 -6.07
CA ASP A 82 -13.70 1.14 -7.13
C ASP A 82 -15.05 0.80 -6.48
N PRO A 83 -16.17 1.45 -6.88
CA PRO A 83 -17.51 1.10 -6.39
C PRO A 83 -17.91 -0.35 -6.70
N SER A 84 -17.29 -0.97 -7.70
CA SER A 84 -17.47 -2.37 -8.07
C SER A 84 -16.44 -3.32 -7.44
N ALA A 85 -15.63 -2.83 -6.50
CA ALA A 85 -14.65 -3.65 -5.80
C ALA A 85 -15.32 -4.86 -5.11
N PRO A 86 -14.68 -6.04 -5.12
CA PRO A 86 -15.20 -7.22 -4.44
C PRO A 86 -15.41 -6.98 -2.94
N THR A 87 -16.43 -7.63 -2.38
CA THR A 87 -16.74 -7.53 -0.94
C THR A 87 -16.34 -8.77 -0.15
N ASP A 88 -16.20 -9.93 -0.81
CA ASP A 88 -15.74 -11.15 -0.15
C ASP A 88 -14.21 -11.21 -0.04
N THR A 89 -13.75 -11.80 1.07
CA THR A 89 -12.33 -11.87 1.43
C THR A 89 -11.43 -12.49 0.37
N PRO A 90 -11.73 -13.67 -0.22
CA PRO A 90 -10.85 -14.27 -1.22
C PRO A 90 -10.67 -13.40 -2.47
N SER A 91 -11.74 -12.76 -2.94
CA SER A 91 -11.72 -11.90 -4.12
C SER A 91 -11.02 -10.57 -3.85
N ARG A 92 -11.18 -10.00 -2.64
CA ARG A 92 -10.43 -8.81 -2.20
C ARG A 92 -8.93 -9.06 -2.16
N LEU A 93 -8.50 -10.20 -1.61
CA LEU A 93 -7.11 -10.62 -1.61
C LEU A 93 -6.55 -10.77 -3.04
N ALA A 94 -7.29 -11.43 -3.92
CA ALA A 94 -6.86 -11.60 -5.32
C ALA A 94 -6.75 -10.26 -6.06
N ALA A 95 -7.67 -9.33 -5.80
CA ALA A 95 -7.61 -7.99 -6.36
C ALA A 95 -6.41 -7.20 -5.84
N LEU A 96 -6.08 -7.32 -4.54
CA LEU A 96 -4.89 -6.71 -3.95
C LEU A 96 -3.60 -7.26 -4.55
N GLU A 97 -3.45 -8.59 -4.63
CA GLU A 97 -2.28 -9.25 -5.22
C GLU A 97 -2.03 -8.74 -6.65
N LYS A 98 -3.07 -8.74 -7.49
CA LYS A 98 -2.99 -8.23 -8.87
C LYS A 98 -2.59 -6.75 -8.93
N ARG A 99 -3.08 -5.92 -8.01
CA ARG A 99 -2.69 -4.51 -7.93
C ARG A 99 -1.22 -4.37 -7.53
N MET A 100 -0.73 -5.20 -6.61
CA MET A 100 0.67 -5.21 -6.23
C MET A 100 1.58 -5.64 -7.38
N ASP A 101 1.18 -6.62 -8.18
CA ASP A 101 1.90 -7.02 -9.40
C ASP A 101 2.07 -5.83 -10.35
N ALA A 102 0.97 -5.14 -10.66
CA ALA A 102 1.01 -3.96 -11.54
C ALA A 102 1.84 -2.80 -10.96
N ILE A 103 1.84 -2.63 -9.63
CA ILE A 103 2.67 -1.64 -8.96
C ILE A 103 4.16 -1.97 -9.12
N GLU A 104 4.56 -3.22 -8.91
CA GLU A 104 5.96 -3.61 -9.02
C GLU A 104 6.47 -3.48 -10.47
N GLU A 105 5.64 -3.82 -11.46
CA GLU A 105 5.96 -3.57 -12.89
C GLU A 105 6.23 -2.08 -13.16
N GLN A 106 5.40 -1.18 -12.58
CA GLN A 106 5.62 0.27 -12.71
C GLN A 106 6.88 0.74 -11.96
N MET A 107 7.20 0.15 -10.80
CA MET A 107 8.43 0.47 -10.08
C MET A 107 9.67 -0.01 -10.82
N GLU A 108 9.59 -1.13 -11.54
CA GLU A 108 10.67 -1.63 -12.39
C GLU A 108 10.95 -0.66 -13.54
N ASP A 109 9.92 -0.23 -14.27
CA ASP A 109 10.04 0.77 -15.34
C ASP A 109 10.60 2.12 -14.82
N ILE A 110 10.14 2.59 -13.66
CA ILE A 110 10.69 3.79 -13.02
C ILE A 110 12.17 3.59 -12.66
N GLY A 111 12.52 2.42 -12.13
CA GLY A 111 13.89 2.04 -11.81
C GLY A 111 14.79 2.14 -13.04
N GLU A 112 14.39 1.53 -14.16
CA GLU A 112 15.13 1.58 -15.42
C GLU A 112 15.35 3.01 -15.91
N ARG A 113 14.31 3.86 -15.85
CA ARG A 113 14.39 5.29 -16.23
C ARG A 113 15.42 6.07 -15.40
N TYR A 114 15.67 5.66 -14.16
CA TYR A 114 16.66 6.28 -13.28
C TYR A 114 17.97 5.49 -13.19
N GLY A 115 18.17 4.47 -14.03
CA GLY A 115 19.39 3.65 -14.02
C GLY A 115 19.54 2.75 -12.78
N ILE A 116 18.43 2.40 -12.12
CA ILE A 116 18.38 1.59 -10.89
C ILE A 116 17.77 0.23 -11.23
N ILE A 117 18.45 -0.85 -10.83
CA ILE A 117 17.87 -2.19 -10.91
C ILE A 117 16.88 -2.35 -9.75
N TYR A 118 15.58 -2.25 -10.05
CA TYR A 118 14.54 -2.69 -9.15
C TYR A 118 14.48 -4.21 -9.13
N LYS A 119 14.29 -4.80 -7.94
CA LYS A 119 14.04 -6.23 -7.80
C LYS A 119 12.68 -6.39 -7.14
N PRO A 120 11.71 -7.08 -7.74
CA PRO A 120 10.42 -7.34 -7.11
C PRO A 120 10.56 -8.13 -5.81
N TYR A 121 9.57 -8.00 -4.93
CA TYR A 121 9.48 -8.83 -3.74
C TYR A 121 9.31 -10.31 -4.13
N VAL A 122 10.07 -11.18 -3.47
CA VAL A 122 9.95 -12.64 -3.61
C VAL A 122 9.45 -13.21 -2.30
N ALA A 123 8.26 -13.81 -2.33
CA ALA A 123 7.71 -14.52 -1.19
C ALA A 123 8.55 -15.76 -0.85
N SER A 124 8.65 -16.10 0.43
CA SER A 124 9.26 -17.36 0.85
C SER A 124 8.46 -18.55 0.34
N ASP A 125 9.14 -19.54 -0.24
CA ASP A 125 8.51 -20.77 -0.71
C ASP A 125 7.78 -21.50 0.44
N SER A 126 6.52 -21.84 0.20
CA SER A 126 5.70 -22.66 1.10
C SER A 126 5.19 -23.88 0.35
N SER A 127 5.26 -25.05 0.98
CA SER A 127 4.70 -26.30 0.45
C SER A 127 3.20 -26.45 0.71
N GLN A 128 2.59 -25.53 1.48
CA GLN A 128 1.17 -25.53 1.81
C GLN A 128 0.41 -24.55 0.92
N ALA A 129 -0.82 -24.91 0.56
CA ALA A 129 -1.72 -23.99 -0.14
C ALA A 129 -1.96 -22.74 0.72
N PRO A 130 -1.93 -21.53 0.13
CA PRO A 130 -2.03 -20.30 0.88
C PRO A 130 -3.44 -20.13 1.48
N THR A 131 -3.50 -19.87 2.78
CA THR A 131 -4.71 -19.45 3.50
C THR A 131 -4.89 -17.94 3.40
N ASP A 132 -6.11 -17.43 3.59
CA ASP A 132 -6.38 -15.99 3.57
C ASP A 132 -5.49 -15.21 4.56
N GLU A 133 -5.25 -15.79 5.74
CA GLU A 133 -4.35 -15.24 6.76
C GLU A 133 -2.90 -15.13 6.26
N SER A 134 -2.41 -16.17 5.57
CA SER A 134 -1.06 -16.17 5.01
C SER A 134 -0.92 -15.21 3.82
N ARG A 135 -2.00 -15.06 3.02
CA ARG A 135 -2.05 -14.14 1.88
C ARG A 135 -2.02 -12.69 2.34
N ILE A 136 -2.86 -12.30 3.31
CA ILE A 136 -2.84 -10.93 3.82
C ILE A 136 -1.51 -10.58 4.48
N LYS A 137 -0.89 -11.54 5.19
CA LYS A 137 0.44 -11.33 5.77
C LYS A 137 1.49 -11.10 4.68
N ASN A 138 1.46 -11.89 3.61
CA ASN A 138 2.38 -11.71 2.48
C ASN A 138 2.17 -10.36 1.78
N ILE A 139 0.93 -9.95 1.57
CA ILE A 139 0.55 -8.64 1.04
C ILE A 139 1.13 -7.50 1.91
N GLU A 140 1.02 -7.59 3.24
CA GLU A 140 1.58 -6.59 4.15
C GLU A 140 3.11 -6.52 4.09
N GLU A 141 3.79 -7.67 4.02
CA GLU A 141 5.24 -7.76 3.85
C GLU A 141 5.69 -7.19 2.50
N ARG A 142 4.98 -7.54 1.41
CA ARG A 142 5.20 -7.02 0.06
C ARG A 142 5.00 -5.52 0.01
N TYR A 143 3.95 -4.98 0.63
CA TYR A 143 3.75 -3.54 0.75
C TYR A 143 4.91 -2.85 1.48
N ALA A 144 5.37 -3.41 2.61
CA ALA A 144 6.50 -2.84 3.35
C ALA A 144 7.78 -2.80 2.50
N TYR A 145 8.01 -3.85 1.71
CA TYR A 145 9.10 -3.91 0.74
C TYR A 145 8.97 -2.83 -0.35
N MET A 146 7.82 -2.78 -1.05
CA MET A 146 7.56 -1.80 -2.10
C MET A 146 7.69 -0.36 -1.58
N ASN A 147 7.18 -0.05 -0.39
CA ASN A 147 7.28 1.28 0.21
C ASN A 147 8.74 1.66 0.51
N LYS A 148 9.57 0.71 0.94
CA LYS A 148 11.01 0.92 1.08
C LYS A 148 11.65 1.24 -0.27
N MET A 149 11.29 0.49 -1.32
CA MET A 149 11.84 0.71 -2.66
C MET A 149 11.38 2.02 -3.29
N THR A 150 10.13 2.45 -3.11
CA THR A 150 9.67 3.78 -3.55
C THR A 150 10.53 4.89 -2.96
N LYS A 151 10.90 4.79 -1.67
CA LYS A 151 11.79 5.78 -1.04
C LYS A 151 13.18 5.79 -1.66
N VAL A 152 13.71 4.63 -2.03
CA VAL A 152 14.99 4.51 -2.74
C VAL A 152 14.90 5.17 -4.12
N LEU A 153 13.86 4.87 -4.89
CA LEU A 153 13.64 5.47 -6.22
C LEU A 153 13.54 7.00 -6.15
N ILE A 154 12.82 7.54 -5.16
CA ILE A 154 12.72 9.00 -4.94
C ILE A 154 14.08 9.60 -4.59
N ALA A 155 14.84 8.99 -3.68
CA ALA A 155 16.15 9.50 -3.29
C ALA A 155 17.13 9.50 -4.47
N SER A 156 17.14 8.44 -5.27
CA SER A 156 17.99 8.34 -6.45
C SER A 156 17.59 9.34 -7.55
N ARG A 157 16.28 9.56 -7.77
CA ARG A 157 15.81 10.62 -8.69
C ARG A 157 16.37 11.99 -8.31
N ASN A 158 16.32 12.34 -7.01
CA ASN A 158 16.80 13.64 -6.56
C ASN A 158 18.31 13.79 -6.72
N ALA A 159 19.09 12.73 -6.46
CA ALA A 159 20.53 12.76 -6.68
C ALA A 159 20.90 12.98 -8.16
N ILE A 160 20.17 12.35 -9.09
CA ILE A 160 20.38 12.53 -10.53
C ILE A 160 20.06 13.97 -10.96
N VAL A 161 18.96 14.53 -10.47
CA VAL A 161 18.56 15.92 -10.80
C VAL A 161 19.57 16.94 -10.24
N GLU A 162 20.14 16.70 -9.05
CA GLU A 162 21.17 17.57 -8.47
C GLU A 162 22.50 17.53 -9.24
N ASP A 163 22.83 16.41 -9.90
CA ASP A 163 24.04 16.29 -10.75
C ASP A 163 23.88 16.95 -12.13
N GLU A 164 22.65 17.30 -12.54
CA GLU A 164 22.32 17.93 -13.82
C GLU A 164 22.20 19.47 -13.77
N GLU A 165 22.25 20.09 -12.57
CA GLU A 165 22.29 21.57 -12.36
C GLU A 165 23.71 22.12 -12.15
#